data_AF-A0A147IJ63-F1
#
_entry.id   AF-A0A147IJ63-F1
#
_cell.length_a   1.000
_cell.length_b   1.000
_cell.length_c   1.000
_cell.angle_alpha   90.00
_cell.angle_beta   90.00
_cell.angle_gamma   90.00
#
_symmetry.space_group_name_H-M   'P 1'
#
loop_
_entity.id
_entity.type
_entity.pdbx_description
1 polymer ?
#
loop_
_entity_poly.entity_id
_entity_poly.type
_entity_poly.pdbx_seq_one_letter_code
_entity_poly.pdbx_strand_id
1 'polypeptide(L)'
;LAIHLSIHNLAKVVAALTPHYGADCPVAIVWRASWPEQRIVRATLSTIEEAAADGPERTALILVGRVLAPSDFAESRLYAEGYDRRYRPGNSLT
;
A
#
# COMPACT_ATOMS: atom_id res chain seq x y z
N LEU A 1 -2.13 -1.17 -6.83
CA LEU A 1 -2.36 0.18 -7.37
C LEU A 1 -2.02 1.20 -6.29
N ALA A 2 -1.36 2.31 -6.64
CA ALA A 2 -1.09 3.42 -5.73
C ALA A 2 -1.63 4.72 -6.31
N ILE A 3 -2.37 5.48 -5.51
CA ILE A 3 -3.01 6.74 -5.90
C ILE A 3 -2.51 7.83 -4.97
N HIS A 4 -1.95 8.90 -5.54
CA HIS A 4 -1.43 10.06 -4.81
C HIS A 4 -2.39 11.25 -4.90
N LEU A 5 -2.30 12.17 -3.93
CA LEU A 5 -3.03 13.45 -3.90
C LEU A 5 -4.56 13.37 -4.01
N SER A 6 -5.17 12.21 -3.74
CA SER A 6 -6.59 11.96 -4.01
C SER A 6 -7.43 11.68 -2.77
N ILE A 7 -6.91 11.95 -1.56
CA ILE A 7 -7.62 11.62 -0.30
C ILE A 7 -8.94 12.37 -0.13
N HIS A 8 -9.03 13.61 -0.61
CA HIS A 8 -10.28 14.38 -0.64
C HIS A 8 -11.31 13.82 -1.65
N ASN A 9 -10.89 12.93 -2.55
CA ASN A 9 -11.75 12.26 -3.53
C ASN A 9 -11.92 10.75 -3.20
N LEU A 10 -11.76 10.35 -1.93
CA LEU A 10 -11.78 8.94 -1.54
C LEU A 10 -13.05 8.22 -2.02
N ALA A 11 -14.23 8.81 -1.87
CA ALA A 11 -15.49 8.25 -2.35
C ALA A 11 -15.48 7.96 -3.86
N LYS A 12 -14.91 8.88 -4.67
CA LYS A 12 -14.77 8.68 -6.11
C LYS A 12 -13.79 7.55 -6.44
N VAL A 13 -12.70 7.44 -5.68
CA VAL A 13 -11.74 6.34 -5.82
C VAL A 13 -12.41 5.00 -5.52
N VAL A 14 -13.16 4.91 -4.42
CA VAL A 14 -13.89 3.69 -4.04
C VAL A 14 -14.91 3.31 -5.11
N ALA A 15 -15.74 4.25 -5.54
CA ALA A 15 -16.74 4.02 -6.57
C ALA A 15 -16.12 3.56 -7.90
N ALA A 16 -14.99 4.16 -8.30
CA ALA A 16 -14.31 3.81 -9.55
C ALA A 16 -13.62 2.44 -9.49
N LEU A 17 -13.09 2.02 -8.34
CA LEU A 17 -12.31 0.80 -8.22
C LEU A 17 -13.15 -0.43 -7.85
N THR A 18 -14.26 -0.25 -7.12
CA THR A 18 -15.09 -1.36 -6.63
C THR A 18 -15.55 -2.32 -7.74
N PRO A 19 -16.00 -1.87 -8.93
CA PRO A 19 -16.40 -2.78 -10.02
C PRO A 19 -15.25 -3.66 -10.57
N HIS A 20 -14.00 -3.26 -10.36
CA HIS A 20 -12.84 -3.94 -10.92
C HIS A 20 -12.09 -4.82 -9.90
N TYR A 21 -12.09 -4.41 -8.63
CA TYR A 21 -11.30 -5.06 -7.57
C TYR A 21 -12.14 -5.85 -6.56
N GLY A 22 -13.45 -5.60 -6.51
CA GLY A 22 -14.38 -6.17 -5.53
C GLY A 22 -14.42 -5.37 -4.23
N ALA A 23 -15.58 -5.31 -3.59
CA ALA A 23 -15.82 -4.53 -2.37
C ALA A 23 -14.95 -4.97 -1.17
N ASP A 24 -14.52 -6.22 -1.17
CA ASP A 24 -13.63 -6.84 -0.18
C ASP A 24 -12.15 -6.59 -0.47
N CYS A 25 -11.79 -5.87 -1.54
CA CYS A 25 -10.40 -5.61 -1.89
C CYS A 25 -9.72 -4.80 -0.78
N PRO A 26 -8.56 -5.25 -0.26
CA PRO A 26 -7.80 -4.51 0.74
C PRO A 26 -7.32 -3.14 0.25
N VAL A 27 -7.41 -2.16 1.16
CA VAL A 27 -6.95 -0.79 0.97
C VAL A 27 -6.11 -0.37 2.19
N ALA A 28 -5.03 0.36 1.94
CA ALA A 28 -4.28 1.06 2.97
C ALA A 28 -4.18 2.54 2.60
N ILE A 29 -4.52 3.42 3.54
CA ILE A 29 -4.28 4.86 3.43
C ILE A 29 -3.15 5.22 4.37
N VAL A 30 -2.10 5.84 3.83
CA VAL A 30 -0.89 6.23 4.56
C VAL A 30 -0.73 7.74 4.51
N TRP A 31 -0.91 8.41 5.64
CA TRP A 31 -0.65 9.85 5.78
C TRP A 31 0.80 10.08 6.19
N ARG A 32 1.43 11.11 5.59
CA ARG A 32 2.81 11.54 5.88
C ARG A 32 3.78 10.35 5.94
N ALA A 33 3.79 9.55 4.88
CA ALA A 33 4.64 8.37 4.79
C ALA A 33 6.11 8.72 5.12
N SER A 34 6.76 7.88 5.94
CA SER A 34 8.11 8.03 6.48
C SER A 34 8.36 9.19 7.45
N TRP A 35 7.34 9.97 7.82
CA TRP A 35 7.48 11.03 8.82
C TRP A 35 7.23 10.46 10.22
N PRO A 36 7.68 11.14 11.30
CA PRO A 36 7.41 10.70 12.67
C PRO A 36 5.91 10.60 12.99
N GLU A 37 5.08 11.47 12.39
CA GLU A 37 3.62 11.48 12.58
C GLU A 37 2.86 10.60 11.57
N GLN A 38 3.54 9.65 10.91
CA GLN A 38 2.90 8.76 9.95
C GLN A 38 1.70 8.05 10.58
N ARG A 39 0.55 8.15 9.91
CA ARG A 39 -0.67 7.40 10.27
C ARG A 39 -1.02 6.44 9.16
N ILE A 40 -1.41 5.22 9.51
CA ILE A 40 -1.86 4.20 8.56
C ILE A 40 -3.27 3.74 8.97
N VAL A 41 -4.20 3.75 8.02
CA VAL A 41 -5.48 3.06 8.14
C VAL A 41 -5.50 1.94 7.12
N ARG A 42 -5.96 0.75 7.53
CA ARG A 42 -6.17 -0.41 6.65
C ARG A 42 -7.61 -0.87 6.78
N ALA A 43 -8.25 -1.12 5.64
CA ALA A 43 -9.63 -1.59 5.57
C ALA A 43 -9.88 -2.26 4.20
N THR A 44 -11.13 -2.45 3.83
CA THR A 44 -11.53 -2.89 2.47
C THR A 44 -12.11 -1.72 1.68
N LEU A 45 -12.28 -1.86 0.36
CA LEU A 45 -13.00 -0.86 -0.43
C LEU A 45 -14.39 -0.54 0.14
N SER A 46 -15.08 -1.51 0.73
CA SER A 46 -16.40 -1.30 1.35
C SER A 46 -16.40 -0.53 2.68
N THR A 47 -15.26 -0.48 3.39
CA THR A 47 -15.20 0.06 4.76
C THR A 47 -14.16 1.18 4.95
N ILE A 48 -13.36 1.48 3.93
CA ILE A 48 -12.25 2.43 4.05
C ILE A 48 -12.72 3.87 4.25
N GLU A 49 -13.86 4.27 3.69
CA GLU A 49 -14.39 5.64 3.84
C GLU A 49 -14.71 5.94 5.31
N GLU A 50 -15.40 5.03 5.98
CA GLU A 50 -15.69 5.14 7.42
C GLU A 50 -14.41 5.07 8.25
N ALA A 51 -13.53 4.10 7.97
CA ALA A 51 -12.28 3.93 8.71
C ALA A 51 -11.32 5.12 8.60
N ALA A 52 -11.43 5.90 7.53
CA ALA A 52 -10.59 7.07 7.25
C ALA A 52 -11.27 8.40 7.56
N ALA A 53 -12.50 8.41 8.10
CA ALA A 53 -13.30 9.62 8.31
C ALA A 53 -12.59 10.70 9.13
N ASP A 54 -11.87 10.29 10.20
CA ASP A 54 -11.12 11.21 11.06
C ASP A 54 -9.67 11.47 10.57
N GLY A 55 -9.40 11.18 9.30
CA GLY A 55 -8.08 11.31 8.68
C GLY A 55 -7.77 12.75 8.24
N PRO A 56 -6.47 13.13 8.13
CA PRO A 56 -6.10 14.40 7.51
C PRO A 56 -6.54 14.49 6.04
N GLU A 57 -6.94 15.69 5.59
CA GLU A 57 -7.42 15.90 4.22
C GLU A 57 -6.31 15.98 3.14
N ARG A 58 -5.04 15.90 3.54
CA ARG A 58 -3.88 16.10 2.64
C ARG A 58 -2.73 15.17 2.99
N THR A 59 -1.79 15.04 2.05
CA THR A 59 -0.55 14.26 2.21
C THR A 59 -0.82 12.80 2.58
N ALA A 60 -1.64 12.15 1.76
CA ALA A 60 -1.94 10.73 1.87
C ALA A 60 -1.70 9.98 0.55
N LEU A 61 -1.28 8.73 0.70
CA LEU A 61 -1.24 7.72 -0.35
C LEU A 61 -2.38 6.73 -0.11
N ILE A 62 -3.13 6.41 -1.17
CA ILE A 62 -4.13 5.34 -1.15
C ILE A 62 -3.54 4.16 -1.93
N LEU A 63 -3.34 3.04 -1.24
CA LEU A 63 -2.83 1.80 -1.80
C LEU A 63 -3.99 0.80 -1.87
N VAL A 64 -4.22 0.20 -3.04
CA VAL A 64 -5.31 -0.76 -3.27
C VAL A 64 -4.75 -2.02 -3.89
N GLY A 65 -5.10 -3.17 -3.32
CA GLY A 65 -4.81 -4.47 -3.93
C GLY A 65 -4.67 -5.62 -2.96
N ARG A 66 -4.81 -6.84 -3.50
CA ARG A 66 -4.73 -8.11 -2.75
C ARG A 66 -3.37 -8.36 -2.08
N VAL A 67 -2.30 -7.70 -2.56
CA VAL A 67 -0.97 -7.73 -1.92
C VAL A 67 -0.97 -7.18 -0.49
N LEU A 68 -1.97 -6.38 -0.10
CA LEU A 68 -2.11 -5.85 1.25
C LEU A 68 -2.82 -6.82 2.21
N ALA A 69 -3.36 -7.94 1.71
CA ALA A 69 -3.94 -8.97 2.56
C ALA A 69 -2.85 -9.62 3.43
N PRO A 70 -3.14 -9.98 4.69
CA PRO A 70 -2.24 -10.79 5.48
C PRO A 70 -2.08 -12.14 4.76
N SER A 71 -0.88 -12.41 4.27
CA SER A 71 -0.50 -13.73 3.78
C SER A 71 0.99 -13.92 4.00
N ASP A 72 1.39 -15.19 4.05
CA ASP A 72 2.78 -15.62 4.17
C ASP A 72 3.56 -15.30 2.89
N PHE A 73 3.75 -14.02 2.59
CA PHE A 73 4.64 -13.61 1.52
C PHE A 73 6.07 -13.82 2.00
N ALA A 74 6.82 -14.63 1.26
CA ALA A 74 8.27 -14.67 1.41
C ALA A 74 8.84 -13.26 1.10
N GLU A 75 9.68 -12.77 2.00
CA GLU A 75 10.39 -11.49 1.82
C GLU A 75 11.10 -11.43 0.47
N SER A 76 11.07 -10.25 -0.16
CA SER A 76 11.73 -10.04 -1.44
C SER A 76 13.22 -10.28 -1.29
N ARG A 77 13.76 -11.25 -2.04
CA ARG A 77 15.20 -11.56 -2.02
C ARG A 77 16.07 -10.53 -2.76
N LEU A 78 15.49 -9.45 -3.28
CA LEU A 78 16.22 -8.42 -4.03
C LEU A 78 17.44 -7.87 -3.28
N TYR A 79 17.37 -7.81 -1.95
CA TYR A 79 18.45 -7.39 -1.06
C TYR A 79 18.94 -8.48 -0.10
N ALA A 80 18.48 -9.72 -0.23
CA ALA A 80 18.97 -10.80 0.62
C ALA A 80 20.47 -11.01 0.37
N GLU A 81 21.27 -11.07 1.43
CA GLU A 81 22.74 -11.13 1.34
C GLU A 81 23.23 -12.35 0.52
N GLY A 82 22.49 -13.46 0.54
CA GLY A 82 22.78 -14.67 -0.24
C GLY A 82 22.10 -14.75 -1.62
N TYR A 83 21.49 -13.67 -2.10
CA TYR A 83 20.84 -13.66 -3.42
C TYR A 83 21.84 -13.33 -4.53
N ASP A 84 22.15 -14.32 -5.36
CA ASP A 84 23.02 -14.14 -6.53
C ASP A 84 22.33 -13.24 -7.57
N ARG A 85 22.82 -12.01 -7.69
CA ARG A 85 22.25 -11.03 -8.60
C ARG A 85 22.77 -11.33 -10.00
N ARG A 86 21.87 -11.75 -10.88
CA ARG A 86 22.15 -12.09 -12.30
C ARG A 86 22.98 -11.05 -13.08
N TYR A 87 22.95 -9.77 -12.70
CA TYR A 87 23.71 -8.68 -13.35
C TYR A 87 24.81 -8.05 -12.47
N ARG A 88 25.01 -8.55 -11.25
CA ARG A 88 26.09 -8.14 -10.35
C ARG A 88 26.41 -9.31 -9.41
N PRO A 89 27.03 -10.39 -9.93
CA PRO A 89 27.49 -11.48 -9.07
C PRO A 89 28.33 -10.86 -7.95
N GLY A 90 28.02 -11.25 -6.71
CA GLY A 90 28.73 -10.75 -5.55
C GLY A 90 30.22 -11.05 -5.71
N ASN A 91 31.05 -10.02 -5.66
CA ASN A 91 32.50 -10.19 -5.55
C ASN A 91 32.78 -10.73 -4.15
N SER A 92 32.53 -12.02 -3.93
CA SER A 92 32.99 -12.75 -2.75
C SER A 92 34.50 -12.92 -2.91
N LEU A 93 35.25 -11.89 -2.56
CA LEU A 93 36.67 -12.04 -2.26
C LEU A 93 36.76 -12.54 -0.82
N THR A 94 37.05 -13.82 -0.67
CA THR A 94 37.68 -14.38 0.52
C THR A 94 38.86 -15.22 0.06
#